data_AF-A0A8G1H6F0-F1
#
_entry.id   AF-A0A8G1H6F0-F1
#
_cell.length_a   1.000
_cell.length_b   1.000
_cell.length_c   1.000
_cell.angle_alpha   90.00
_cell.angle_beta   90.00
_cell.angle_gamma   90.00
#
_symmetry.space_group_name_H-M   'P 1'
#
loop_
_entity.id
_entity.type
_entity.pdbx_description
1 polymer ?
#
loop_
_entity_poly.entity_id
_entity_poly.type
_entity_poly.pdbx_seq_one_letter_code
_entity_poly.pdbx_strand_id
1 'polypeptide(L)'
;MEELDEVLDKYANSQDLMDQIRYVAETLSLNFDRWEEPYVSGPGLYFLVIAETDFESYTDALGENVWPVDRCKVVSDSAEKFRQVAKDVAFSRDGAIIVTGDGTIQRQMVRVRSPNETEVPEVADIDYPDWMGTKHMSALETSLRDNVLWAVTLSEEDGRVTSYLNGTYQDYPRDEIGGRWRPHG
;
A
#
# COMPACT_ATOMS: atom_id res chain seq x y z
N MET A 1 -14.82 17.76 -21.43
CA MET A 1 -13.35 17.85 -21.65
C MET A 1 -12.65 18.17 -20.32
N GLU A 2 -13.31 18.78 -19.33
CA GLU A 2 -12.82 18.95 -17.94
C GLU A 2 -12.77 17.64 -17.14
N GLU A 3 -13.91 16.95 -16.93
CA GLU A 3 -14.02 15.50 -17.16
C GLU A 3 -12.81 14.59 -17.00
N LEU A 4 -12.22 14.37 -18.17
CA LEU A 4 -11.18 13.41 -18.46
C LEU A 4 -9.80 13.97 -18.06
N ASP A 5 -9.59 15.29 -18.12
CA ASP A 5 -8.34 15.92 -17.69
C ASP A 5 -8.21 15.86 -16.17
N GLU A 6 -9.29 16.10 -15.41
CA GLU A 6 -9.27 15.98 -13.95
C GLU A 6 -9.03 14.53 -13.52
N VAL A 7 -9.66 13.57 -14.21
CA VAL A 7 -9.43 12.15 -13.99
C VAL A 7 -7.98 11.77 -14.34
N LEU A 8 -7.45 12.20 -15.49
CA LEU A 8 -6.08 11.93 -15.92
C LEU A 8 -5.03 12.58 -15.01
N ASP A 9 -5.24 13.80 -14.54
CA ASP A 9 -4.37 14.47 -13.57
C ASP A 9 -4.42 13.78 -12.20
N LYS A 10 -5.59 13.29 -11.78
CA LYS A 10 -5.74 12.50 -10.54
C LYS A 10 -5.03 11.15 -10.65
N TYR A 11 -5.10 10.49 -11.81
CA TYR A 11 -4.37 9.25 -12.09
C TYR A 11 -2.85 9.49 -12.21
N ALA A 12 -2.42 10.57 -12.87
CA ALA A 12 -1.00 10.92 -13.00
C ALA A 12 -0.36 11.19 -11.62
N ASN A 13 -1.03 11.97 -10.75
CA ASN A 13 -0.59 12.18 -9.38
C ASN A 13 -0.61 10.88 -8.55
N SER A 14 -1.54 9.96 -8.84
CA SER A 14 -1.62 8.69 -8.12
C SER A 14 -0.42 7.77 -8.37
N GLN A 15 0.15 7.82 -9.58
CA GLN A 15 1.33 7.02 -9.91
C GLN A 15 2.57 7.53 -9.18
N ASP A 16 2.78 8.86 -9.12
CA ASP A 16 3.86 9.45 -8.35
C ASP A 16 3.75 9.12 -6.85
N LEU A 17 2.52 9.15 -6.31
CA LEU A 17 2.26 8.70 -4.93
C LEU A 17 2.59 7.23 -4.74
N MET A 18 2.17 6.36 -5.66
CA MET A 18 2.48 4.94 -5.61
C MET A 18 3.99 4.69 -5.65
N ASP A 19 4.70 5.33 -6.58
CA ASP A 19 6.15 5.19 -6.72
C ASP A 19 6.89 5.67 -5.47
N GLN A 20 6.45 6.78 -4.85
CA GLN A 20 7.02 7.26 -3.60
C GLN A 20 6.77 6.30 -2.42
N ILE A 21 5.54 5.77 -2.29
CA ILE A 21 5.18 4.79 -1.26
C ILE A 21 5.99 3.50 -1.45
N ARG A 22 6.04 2.98 -2.69
CA ARG A 22 6.81 1.79 -3.05
C ARG A 22 8.29 1.98 -2.73
N TYR A 23 8.88 3.10 -3.12
CA TYR A 23 10.29 3.40 -2.83
C TYR A 23 10.59 3.38 -1.33
N VAL A 24 9.70 3.90 -0.49
CA VAL A 24 9.87 3.82 0.97
C VAL A 24 9.75 2.38 1.47
N ALA A 25 8.77 1.62 0.99
CA ALA A 25 8.63 0.21 1.35
C ALA A 25 9.87 -0.62 0.96
N GLU A 26 10.38 -0.43 -0.26
CA GLU A 26 11.61 -1.04 -0.77
C GLU A 26 12.82 -0.65 0.09
N THR A 27 12.94 0.63 0.44
CA THR A 27 14.02 1.12 1.30
C THR A 27 13.95 0.50 2.70
N LEU A 28 12.77 0.33 3.28
CA LEU A 28 12.60 -0.32 4.58
C LEU A 28 12.94 -1.81 4.51
N SER A 29 12.51 -2.48 3.45
CA SER A 29 12.88 -3.87 3.16
C SER A 29 14.40 -4.05 3.06
N LEU A 30 15.06 -3.17 2.29
CA LEU A 30 16.50 -3.17 2.07
C LEU A 30 17.32 -2.95 3.34
N ASN A 31 16.84 -2.11 4.25
CA ASN A 31 17.54 -1.75 5.48
C ASN A 31 17.30 -2.72 6.64
N PHE A 32 16.50 -3.77 6.44
CA PHE A 32 16.31 -4.82 7.42
C PHE A 32 17.13 -6.05 7.01
N ASP A 33 18.01 -6.51 7.90
CA ASP A 33 18.98 -7.57 7.61
C ASP A 33 18.63 -8.91 8.29
N ARG A 34 17.54 -8.97 9.07
CA ARG A 34 17.21 -10.11 9.93
C ARG A 34 16.08 -10.98 9.38
N TRP A 35 15.85 -10.97 8.07
CA TRP A 35 14.77 -11.72 7.40
C TRP A 35 14.90 -13.24 7.55
N GLU A 36 16.15 -13.76 7.62
CA GLU A 36 16.41 -15.20 7.76
C GLU A 36 16.37 -15.69 9.22
N GLU A 37 16.15 -14.78 10.18
CA GLU A 37 16.16 -15.13 11.59
C GLU A 37 14.81 -15.73 12.04
N PRO A 38 14.82 -16.93 12.64
CA PRO A 38 13.59 -17.54 13.12
C PRO A 38 12.94 -16.68 14.21
N TYR A 39 11.62 -16.55 14.16
CA TYR A 39 10.79 -15.79 15.10
C TYR A 39 10.97 -14.26 15.07
N VAL A 40 11.70 -13.73 14.07
CA VAL A 40 11.81 -12.29 13.85
C VAL A 40 10.82 -11.86 12.76
N SER A 41 9.91 -10.95 13.10
CA SER A 41 9.07 -10.26 12.12
C SER A 41 9.80 -9.02 11.61
N GLY A 42 9.84 -8.85 10.30
CA GLY A 42 10.33 -7.64 9.66
C GLY A 42 9.32 -6.49 9.74
N PRO A 43 9.66 -5.32 9.16
CA PRO A 43 8.73 -4.21 9.01
C PRO A 43 7.55 -4.57 8.11
N GLY A 44 6.33 -4.18 8.50
CA GLY A 44 5.09 -4.43 7.77
C GLY A 44 4.37 -3.16 7.38
N LEU A 45 3.99 -3.04 6.11
CA LEU A 45 3.17 -1.91 5.65
C LEU A 45 2.04 -2.37 4.76
N TYR A 46 0.92 -1.66 4.84
CA TYR A 46 -0.20 -1.78 3.92
C TYR A 46 -0.73 -0.38 3.66
N PHE A 47 -0.44 0.19 2.50
CA PHE A 47 -0.99 1.46 2.06
C PHE A 47 -2.14 1.22 1.09
N LEU A 48 -3.18 2.04 1.22
CA LEU A 48 -4.31 2.08 0.31
C LEU A 48 -4.51 3.52 -0.18
N VAL A 49 -4.22 3.76 -1.45
CA VAL A 49 -4.42 5.05 -2.13
C VAL A 49 -5.83 5.05 -2.72
N ILE A 50 -6.65 6.04 -2.34
CA ILE A 50 -8.05 6.12 -2.73
C ILE A 50 -8.39 7.44 -3.42
N ALA A 51 -9.30 7.39 -4.39
CA ALA A 51 -9.77 8.57 -5.12
C ALA A 51 -10.73 9.44 -4.30
N GLU A 52 -11.54 8.83 -3.43
CA GLU A 52 -12.63 9.48 -2.69
C GLU A 52 -12.65 9.06 -1.22
N THR A 53 -13.34 9.81 -0.37
CA THR A 53 -13.35 9.59 1.09
C THR A 53 -14.35 8.52 1.58
N ASP A 54 -15.09 7.85 0.68
CA ASP A 54 -16.08 6.83 1.06
C ASP A 54 -15.48 5.47 1.50
N PHE A 55 -14.22 5.44 1.91
CA PHE A 55 -13.57 4.21 2.36
C PHE A 55 -14.16 3.65 3.67
N GLU A 56 -14.92 4.45 4.41
CA GLU A 56 -15.57 4.04 5.67
C GLU A 56 -16.59 2.92 5.47
N SER A 57 -17.19 2.80 4.27
CA SER A 57 -18.19 1.77 3.97
C SER A 57 -17.63 0.34 4.04
N TYR A 58 -16.34 0.16 3.75
CA TYR A 58 -15.64 -1.13 3.73
C TYR A 58 -14.42 -1.21 4.64
N THR A 59 -14.24 -0.26 5.55
CA THR A 59 -13.16 -0.27 6.53
C THR A 59 -13.69 -0.18 7.95
N ASP A 60 -12.88 -0.63 8.91
CA ASP A 60 -13.15 -0.52 10.34
C ASP A 60 -11.92 0.04 11.03
N ALA A 61 -12.10 0.96 11.97
CA ALA A 61 -10.99 1.50 12.76
C ALA A 61 -10.26 0.37 13.51
N LEU A 62 -8.94 0.26 13.32
CA LEU A 62 -8.15 -0.81 13.94
C LEU A 62 -7.60 -0.37 15.30
N GLY A 63 -8.47 -0.38 16.31
CA GLY A 63 -8.10 -0.03 17.69
C GLY A 63 -7.41 1.33 17.78
N GLU A 64 -6.33 1.40 18.56
CA GLU A 64 -5.54 2.63 18.77
C GLU A 64 -4.43 2.83 17.72
N ASN A 65 -4.44 2.05 16.61
CA ASN A 65 -3.45 2.18 15.55
C ASN A 65 -3.68 3.45 14.75
N VAL A 66 -2.66 4.32 14.75
CA VAL A 66 -2.72 5.62 14.11
C VAL A 66 -1.45 5.94 13.36
N TRP A 67 -1.62 6.59 12.22
CA TRP A 67 -0.55 7.27 11.53
C TRP A 67 -0.22 8.62 12.24
N PRO A 68 1.05 8.91 12.55
CA PRO A 68 1.49 10.15 13.19
C PRO A 68 1.35 11.41 12.31
N VAL A 69 0.12 11.88 12.06
CA VAL A 69 -0.17 13.03 11.19
C VAL A 69 0.51 14.34 11.61
N ASP A 70 0.79 14.51 12.91
CA ASP A 70 1.53 15.68 13.43
C ASP A 70 2.99 15.71 12.94
N ARG A 71 3.55 14.55 12.56
CA ARG A 71 4.91 14.40 12.03
C ARG A 71 4.96 14.32 10.51
N CYS A 72 3.95 13.69 9.90
CA CYS A 72 3.83 13.54 8.46
C CYS A 72 2.35 13.39 8.10
N LYS A 73 1.73 14.44 7.55
CA LYS A 73 0.33 14.38 7.11
C LYS A 73 0.19 14.10 5.62
N VAL A 74 1.19 14.47 4.81
CA VAL A 74 1.15 14.36 3.36
C VAL A 74 2.39 13.62 2.90
N VAL A 75 2.20 12.63 2.01
CA VAL A 75 3.28 11.79 1.47
C VAL A 75 4.37 12.65 0.83
N SER A 76 4.00 13.63 0.01
CA SER A 76 4.90 14.47 -0.77
C SER A 76 5.53 15.65 -0.01
N ASP A 77 5.13 15.95 1.23
CA ASP A 77 5.64 17.12 1.98
C ASP A 77 7.14 17.00 2.30
N SER A 78 7.58 15.81 2.69
CA SER A 78 9.00 15.54 2.95
C SER A 78 9.28 14.04 2.89
N ALA A 79 10.05 13.63 1.87
CA ALA A 79 10.43 12.23 1.68
C ALA A 79 11.16 11.66 2.92
N GLU A 80 11.99 12.46 3.59
CA GLU A 80 12.70 12.03 4.80
C GLU A 80 11.74 11.83 5.99
N LYS A 81 10.82 12.78 6.23
CA LYS A 81 9.82 12.63 7.31
C LYS A 81 8.90 11.45 7.04
N PHE A 82 8.44 11.30 5.79
CA PHE A 82 7.60 10.18 5.38
C PHE A 82 8.31 8.84 5.62
N ARG A 83 9.55 8.69 5.17
CA ARG A 83 10.36 7.49 5.40
C ARG A 83 10.52 7.19 6.89
N GLN A 84 10.82 8.21 7.70
CA GLN A 84 11.03 8.02 9.14
C GLN A 84 9.74 7.60 9.86
N VAL A 85 8.60 8.22 9.53
CA VAL A 85 7.31 7.86 10.12
C VAL A 85 6.86 6.48 9.64
N ALA A 86 7.01 6.18 8.35
CA ALA A 86 6.72 4.86 7.79
C ALA A 86 7.55 3.77 8.48
N LYS A 87 8.84 4.02 8.74
CA LYS A 87 9.69 3.10 9.51
C LYS A 87 9.09 2.82 10.89
N ASP A 88 8.77 3.85 11.65
CA ASP A 88 8.26 3.69 13.02
C ASP A 88 6.93 2.93 13.03
N VAL A 89 6.04 3.24 12.08
CA VAL A 89 4.74 2.55 11.92
C VAL A 89 4.95 1.09 11.53
N ALA A 90 5.84 0.82 10.56
CA ALA A 90 6.07 -0.52 10.05
C ALA A 90 6.54 -1.53 11.09
N PHE A 91 7.23 -1.07 12.14
CA PHE A 91 7.71 -1.93 13.22
C PHE A 91 6.77 -2.05 14.41
N SER A 92 5.75 -1.19 14.53
CA SER A 92 4.99 -1.04 15.78
C SER A 92 3.48 -1.06 15.63
N ARG A 93 2.96 -0.99 14.41
CA ARG A 93 1.53 -0.86 14.13
C ARG A 93 1.11 -1.84 13.06
N ASP A 94 -0.12 -2.32 13.21
CA ASP A 94 -0.81 -3.14 12.21
C ASP A 94 -1.95 -2.29 11.59
N GLY A 95 -2.39 -2.69 10.40
CA GLY A 95 -3.52 -2.08 9.69
C GLY A 95 -3.13 -1.35 8.40
N ALA A 96 -4.14 -1.10 7.58
CA ALA A 96 -4.02 -0.32 6.37
C ALA A 96 -3.91 1.18 6.69
N ILE A 97 -3.02 1.85 5.98
CA ILE A 97 -2.79 3.30 6.01
C ILE A 97 -3.51 3.88 4.79
N ILE A 98 -4.52 4.70 5.04
CA ILE A 98 -5.30 5.32 3.97
C ILE A 98 -4.62 6.60 3.49
N VAL A 99 -4.42 6.70 2.19
CA VAL A 99 -3.87 7.87 1.51
C VAL A 99 -4.88 8.34 0.47
N THR A 100 -5.26 9.60 0.47
CA THR A 100 -6.13 10.17 -0.57
C THR A 100 -5.34 10.49 -1.84
N GLY A 101 -6.02 10.66 -2.97
CA GLY A 101 -5.36 10.94 -4.26
C GLY A 101 -4.52 12.23 -4.29
N ASP A 102 -4.71 13.16 -3.36
CA ASP A 102 -3.85 14.34 -3.16
C ASP A 102 -2.61 14.06 -2.28
N GLY A 103 -2.45 12.84 -1.78
CA GLY A 103 -1.34 12.41 -0.94
C GLY A 103 -1.54 12.61 0.55
N THR A 104 -2.72 13.06 1.00
CA THR A 104 -3.03 13.21 2.43
C THR A 104 -3.24 11.85 3.09
N ILE A 105 -2.54 11.61 4.19
CA ILE A 105 -2.60 10.39 4.99
C ILE A 105 -3.62 10.55 6.10
N GLN A 106 -4.55 9.60 6.22
CA GLN A 106 -5.54 9.58 7.29
C GLN A 106 -4.91 9.15 8.61
N ARG A 107 -5.33 9.80 9.71
CA ARG A 107 -4.80 9.51 11.05
C ARG A 107 -5.13 8.10 11.50
N GLN A 108 -6.36 7.65 11.29
CA GLN A 108 -6.81 6.33 11.76
C GLN A 108 -6.31 5.24 10.80
N MET A 109 -5.57 4.26 11.32
CA MET A 109 -5.30 3.03 10.57
C MET A 109 -6.49 2.10 10.67
N VAL A 110 -6.74 1.34 9.61
CA VAL A 110 -7.98 0.58 9.45
C VAL A 110 -7.75 -0.88 9.11
N ARG A 111 -8.71 -1.72 9.50
CA ARG A 111 -8.89 -3.03 8.92
C ARG A 111 -9.72 -2.88 7.65
N VAL A 112 -9.26 -3.45 6.55
CA VAL A 112 -10.01 -3.47 5.30
C VAL A 112 -10.83 -4.75 5.25
N ARG A 113 -12.14 -4.63 5.04
CA ARG A 113 -13.01 -5.79 4.79
C ARG A 113 -12.82 -6.25 3.35
N SER A 114 -12.73 -7.56 3.14
CA SER A 114 -12.74 -8.13 1.79
C SER A 114 -14.08 -7.78 1.12
N PRO A 115 -14.07 -7.34 -0.15
CA PRO A 115 -15.29 -7.17 -0.92
C PRO A 115 -15.99 -8.52 -1.11
N ASN A 116 -17.31 -8.50 -1.22
CA ASN A 116 -18.08 -9.68 -1.62
C ASN A 116 -18.44 -9.63 -3.12
N GLU A 117 -18.81 -10.78 -3.69
CA GLU A 117 -19.15 -10.92 -5.13
C GLU A 117 -20.34 -10.04 -5.57
N THR A 118 -21.18 -9.59 -4.64
CA THR A 118 -22.28 -8.67 -4.96
C THR A 118 -21.80 -7.22 -5.06
N GLU A 119 -20.75 -6.86 -4.31
CA GLU A 119 -20.10 -5.55 -4.38
C GLU A 119 -19.14 -5.46 -5.57
N VAL A 120 -18.32 -6.51 -5.75
CA VAL A 120 -17.28 -6.60 -6.78
C VAL A 120 -17.33 -8.02 -7.37
N PRO A 121 -18.06 -8.25 -8.48
CA PRO A 121 -18.18 -9.58 -9.08
C PRO A 121 -16.85 -10.22 -9.46
N GLU A 122 -15.87 -9.40 -9.88
CA GLU A 122 -14.54 -9.82 -10.29
C GLU A 122 -13.75 -10.51 -9.17
N VAL A 123 -14.15 -10.34 -7.90
CA VAL A 123 -13.49 -11.02 -6.77
C VAL A 123 -13.60 -12.54 -6.86
N ALA A 124 -14.66 -13.06 -7.49
CA ALA A 124 -14.88 -14.50 -7.68
C ALA A 124 -13.87 -15.13 -8.65
N ASP A 125 -13.28 -14.32 -9.53
CA ASP A 125 -12.39 -14.76 -10.61
C ASP A 125 -10.91 -14.55 -10.27
N ILE A 126 -10.58 -14.09 -9.05
CA ILE A 126 -9.19 -13.89 -8.63
C ILE A 126 -8.50 -15.24 -8.44
N ASP A 127 -7.36 -15.40 -9.10
CA ASP A 127 -6.41 -16.48 -8.81
C ASP A 127 -5.33 -15.97 -7.86
N TYR A 128 -5.14 -16.68 -6.74
CA TYR A 128 -4.18 -16.30 -5.70
C TYR A 128 -2.90 -17.11 -5.84
N PRO A 129 -1.73 -16.46 -6.00
CA PRO A 129 -0.45 -17.14 -5.91
C PRO A 129 -0.22 -17.73 -4.51
N ASP A 130 0.46 -18.88 -4.44
CA ASP A 130 0.72 -19.62 -3.20
C ASP A 130 1.49 -18.82 -2.13
N TRP A 131 2.23 -17.78 -2.53
CA TRP A 131 2.99 -16.93 -1.62
C TRP A 131 2.13 -15.85 -0.94
N MET A 132 0.92 -15.57 -1.43
CA MET A 132 0.10 -14.48 -0.90
C MET A 132 -0.51 -14.83 0.46
N GLY A 133 0.01 -14.20 1.52
CA GLY A 133 -0.64 -14.18 2.82
C GLY A 133 -1.89 -13.28 2.87
N THR A 134 -2.57 -13.25 4.02
CA THR A 134 -3.83 -12.51 4.23
C THR A 134 -3.76 -11.04 3.83
N LYS A 135 -2.63 -10.36 4.10
CA LYS A 135 -2.40 -8.96 3.74
C LYS A 135 -2.37 -8.76 2.21
N HIS A 136 -1.70 -9.66 1.50
CA HIS A 136 -1.58 -9.60 0.05
C HIS A 136 -2.91 -9.92 -0.64
N MET A 137 -3.64 -10.93 -0.16
CA MET A 137 -4.99 -11.23 -0.65
C MET A 137 -5.94 -10.05 -0.44
N SER A 138 -5.95 -9.48 0.77
CA SER A 138 -6.78 -8.30 1.08
C SER A 138 -6.47 -7.11 0.17
N ALA A 139 -5.18 -6.85 -0.11
CA ALA A 139 -4.76 -5.77 -1.00
C ALA A 139 -5.18 -6.03 -2.46
N LEU A 140 -5.05 -7.26 -2.94
CA LEU A 140 -5.46 -7.67 -4.29
C LEU A 140 -6.97 -7.50 -4.49
N GLU A 141 -7.76 -8.09 -3.59
CA GLU A 141 -9.23 -7.97 -3.63
C GLU A 141 -9.68 -6.51 -3.53
N THR A 142 -9.08 -5.75 -2.62
CA THR A 142 -9.43 -4.34 -2.41
C THR A 142 -9.09 -3.48 -3.62
N SER A 143 -8.05 -3.82 -4.38
CA SER A 143 -7.64 -3.10 -5.59
C SER A 143 -8.66 -3.16 -6.73
N LEU A 144 -9.66 -4.05 -6.65
CA LEU A 144 -10.76 -4.11 -7.62
C LEU A 144 -11.84 -3.05 -7.37
N ARG A 145 -11.85 -2.38 -6.21
CA ARG A 145 -12.84 -1.33 -5.92
C ARG A 145 -12.57 -0.10 -6.78
N ASP A 146 -13.62 0.47 -7.38
CA ASP A 146 -13.52 1.65 -8.27
C ASP A 146 -12.84 2.86 -7.61
N ASN A 147 -13.01 3.03 -6.30
CA ASN A 147 -12.45 4.15 -5.56
C ASN A 147 -11.00 3.92 -5.08
N VAL A 148 -10.41 2.75 -5.33
CA VAL A 148 -9.03 2.42 -4.99
C VAL A 148 -8.13 2.66 -6.20
N LEU A 149 -7.19 3.58 -6.04
CA LEU A 149 -6.22 3.92 -7.07
C LEU A 149 -5.04 2.95 -7.04
N TRP A 150 -4.52 2.64 -5.85
CA TRP A 150 -3.40 1.72 -5.66
C TRP A 150 -3.46 1.08 -4.28
N ALA A 151 -3.00 -0.15 -4.15
CA ALA A 151 -2.57 -0.68 -2.86
C ALA A 151 -1.07 -1.02 -2.92
N VAL A 152 -0.36 -0.84 -1.81
CA VAL A 152 1.06 -1.21 -1.69
C VAL A 152 1.29 -1.94 -0.37
N THR A 153 1.92 -3.10 -0.42
CA THR A 153 2.27 -3.88 0.77
C THR A 153 3.77 -4.06 0.92
N LEU A 154 4.22 -4.14 2.16
CA LEU A 154 5.51 -4.68 2.57
C LEU A 154 5.24 -5.86 3.51
N SER A 155 5.71 -7.04 3.12
CA SER A 155 5.59 -8.28 3.87
C SER A 155 6.53 -8.28 5.07
N GLU A 156 5.97 -8.63 6.24
CA GLU A 156 6.73 -8.81 7.49
C GLU A 156 7.50 -10.14 7.51
N GLU A 157 7.21 -11.04 6.58
CA GLU A 157 7.76 -12.40 6.55
C GLU A 157 9.03 -12.47 5.71
N ASP A 158 9.02 -11.87 4.52
CA ASP A 158 10.10 -12.02 3.53
C ASP A 158 10.59 -10.68 2.96
N GLY A 159 10.01 -9.56 3.38
CA GLY A 159 10.37 -8.24 2.89
C GLY A 159 9.93 -7.97 1.45
N ARG A 160 9.06 -8.82 0.88
CA ARG A 160 8.47 -8.60 -0.44
C ARG A 160 7.67 -7.31 -0.45
N VAL A 161 7.91 -6.50 -1.48
CA VAL A 161 7.08 -5.33 -1.78
C VAL A 161 6.14 -5.69 -2.92
N THR A 162 4.88 -5.26 -2.84
CA THR A 162 3.92 -5.51 -3.92
C THR A 162 3.02 -4.31 -4.10
N SER A 163 2.82 -3.90 -5.35
CA SER A 163 1.81 -2.90 -5.74
C SER A 163 0.64 -3.57 -6.44
N TYR A 164 -0.57 -3.11 -6.19
CA TYR A 164 -1.82 -3.66 -6.72
C TYR A 164 -2.64 -2.57 -7.39
N LEU A 165 -3.25 -2.92 -8.51
CA LEU A 165 -4.13 -2.06 -9.30
C LEU A 165 -5.15 -2.93 -10.04
N ASN A 166 -6.44 -2.62 -9.94
CA ASN A 166 -7.49 -3.25 -10.74
C ASN A 166 -7.44 -4.79 -10.74
N GLY A 167 -7.22 -5.41 -9.58
CA GLY A 167 -7.15 -6.87 -9.45
C GLY A 167 -5.91 -7.51 -10.06
N THR A 168 -4.91 -6.72 -10.47
CA THR A 168 -3.58 -7.20 -10.83
C THR A 168 -2.54 -6.69 -9.85
N TYR A 169 -1.36 -7.30 -9.89
CA TYR A 169 -0.26 -6.95 -9.00
C TYR A 169 1.09 -6.96 -9.73
N GLN A 170 2.01 -6.19 -9.21
CA GLN A 170 3.44 -6.28 -9.52
C GLN A 170 4.18 -6.48 -8.21
N ASP A 171 4.82 -7.64 -8.07
CA ASP A 171 5.62 -7.98 -6.91
C ASP A 171 7.11 -7.76 -7.16
N TYR A 172 7.81 -7.52 -6.06
CA TYR A 172 9.24 -7.26 -5.99
C TYR A 172 9.80 -8.10 -4.84
N PRO A 173 10.26 -9.33 -5.13
CA PRO A 173 10.98 -10.14 -4.16
C PRO A 173 12.16 -9.37 -3.57
N ARG A 174 12.48 -9.60 -2.30
CA ARG A 174 13.53 -8.88 -1.56
C ARG A 174 14.87 -8.83 -2.28
N ASP A 175 15.24 -9.92 -2.96
CA ASP A 175 16.46 -10.11 -3.73
C ASP A 175 16.45 -9.39 -5.09
N GLU A 176 15.27 -9.02 -5.59
CA GLU A 176 15.09 -8.22 -6.81
C GLU A 176 14.95 -6.71 -6.50
N ILE A 177 14.64 -6.34 -5.25
CA ILE A 177 14.57 -4.94 -4.80
C ILE A 177 15.95 -4.28 -4.93
N GLY A 178 16.03 -3.16 -5.66
CA GLY A 178 17.29 -2.45 -5.92
C GLY A 178 18.19 -3.14 -6.95
N GLY A 179 17.72 -4.22 -7.59
CA GLY A 179 18.36 -4.81 -8.76
C GLY A 179 18.57 -3.75 -9.85
N ARG A 180 19.71 -3.85 -10.56
CA ARG A 180 20.23 -2.86 -11.52
C ARG A 180 19.10 -2.15 -12.26
N TRP A 181 19.12 -0.80 -12.19
CA TRP A 181 18.57 0.13 -13.17
C TRP A 181 17.99 -0.59 -14.39
N ARG A 182 16.67 -0.49 -14.60
CA ARG A 182 16.02 -0.94 -15.83
C ARG A 182 16.34 0.06 -16.96
N PRO A 183 17.27 -0.19 -17.90
CA PRO A 183 17.06 0.33 -19.24
C PRO A 183 15.97 -0.55 -19.87
N HIS A 184 14.83 0.03 -20.22
CA HIS A 184 13.97 -0.61 -21.20
C HIS A 184 14.79 -0.83 -22.48
N GLY A 185 14.86 -2.08 -22.92
CA GLY A 185 15.08 -2.42 -24.32
C GLY A 185 13.82 -2.18 -25.14
#